data_AF-A0A939EYM4-F1
#
_entry.id   AF-A0A939EYM4-F1
#
_cell.length_a   1.000
_cell.length_b   1.000
_cell.length_c   1.000
_cell.angle_alpha   90.00
_cell.angle_beta   90.00
_cell.angle_gamma   90.00
#
_symmetry.space_group_name_H-M   'P 1'
#
loop_
_entity.id
_entity.type
_entity.pdbx_description
1 polymer ?
#
loop_
_entity_poly.entity_id
_entity_poly.type
_entity_poly.pdbx_seq_one_letter_code
_entity_poly.pdbx_strand_id
1 'polypeptide(L)'
;MLLGGGRHLDFAAEATTTPGLTPLIQNHLEQLLHEVILPGRNVRIDYRWSGVMAFGADLEPIVEPLAPGIFGALRCNGMGVALGAGIGKRVAELMAG
;
A
#
# COMPACT_ATOMS: atom_id res chain seq x y z
N MET A 1 -7.97 7.88 -12.64
CA MET A 1 -6.52 7.63 -12.48
C MET A 1 -6.20 7.65 -11.00
N LEU A 2 -5.40 6.71 -10.51
CA LEU A 2 -4.88 6.70 -9.15
C LEU A 2 -3.38 6.98 -9.19
N LEU A 3 -2.90 7.85 -8.30
CA LEU A 3 -1.48 8.19 -8.14
C LEU A 3 -1.10 8.06 -6.67
N GLY A 4 0.04 7.44 -6.39
CA GLY A 4 0.57 7.28 -5.04
C GLY A 4 2.05 6.88 -5.08
N GLY A 5 2.73 6.91 -3.94
CA GLY A 5 4.17 6.66 -3.84
C GLY A 5 4.86 7.62 -2.89
N GLY A 6 6.16 7.87 -3.08
CA GLY A 6 6.91 8.92 -2.38
C GLY A 6 7.39 8.59 -0.97
N ARG A 7 6.92 7.52 -0.32
CA ARG A 7 7.28 7.17 1.09
C ARG A 7 8.78 7.17 1.41
N HIS A 8 9.63 6.91 0.41
CA HIS A 8 11.08 6.85 0.58
C HIS A 8 11.71 8.22 0.81
N LEU A 9 10.96 9.30 0.57
CA LEU A 9 11.40 10.67 0.78
C LEU A 9 11.43 11.05 2.26
N ASP A 10 10.66 10.35 3.11
CA ASP A 10 10.71 10.50 4.57
C ASP A 10 10.28 9.20 5.28
N PHE A 11 11.20 8.25 5.36
CA PHE A 11 10.92 6.96 5.99
C PHE A 11 10.53 7.08 7.47
N ALA A 12 11.09 8.04 8.19
CA ALA A 12 10.85 8.17 9.63
C ALA A 12 9.44 8.68 9.90
N ALA A 13 8.97 9.70 9.18
CA ALA A 13 7.63 10.23 9.34
C ALA A 13 6.55 9.27 8.79
N GLU A 14 6.84 8.55 7.71
CA GLU A 14 5.90 7.63 7.06
C GLU A 14 5.84 6.24 7.74
N ALA A 15 6.74 5.96 8.70
CA ALA A 15 6.71 4.76 9.55
C ALA A 15 5.72 4.91 10.71
N THR A 16 4.43 4.99 10.37
CA THR A 16 3.35 5.24 11.33
C THR A 16 2.12 4.36 11.06
N THR A 17 1.33 4.12 12.11
CA THR A 17 0.02 3.48 12.02
C THR A 17 -1.13 4.49 12.00
N THR A 18 -0.83 5.78 12.14
CA THR A 18 -1.83 6.84 12.12
C THR A 18 -2.09 7.27 10.68
N PRO A 19 -3.34 7.22 10.19
CA PRO A 19 -3.69 7.77 8.88
C PRO A 19 -3.44 9.28 8.82
N GLY A 20 -2.95 9.77 7.69
CA GLY A 20 -2.66 11.18 7.50
C GLY A 20 -2.03 11.47 6.14
N LEU A 21 -2.16 12.73 5.71
CA LEU A 21 -1.47 13.24 4.53
C LEU A 21 -0.29 14.08 4.99
N THR A 22 0.89 13.85 4.42
CA THR A 22 2.09 14.65 4.70
C THR A 22 2.33 15.65 3.58
N PRO A 23 2.57 16.95 3.88
CA PRO A 23 2.78 17.96 2.85
C PRO A 23 3.91 17.62 1.87
N LEU A 24 4.99 17.00 2.37
CA LEU A 24 6.12 16.56 1.56
C LEU A 24 5.71 15.57 0.47
N ILE A 25 4.92 14.55 0.82
CA ILE A 25 4.45 13.55 -0.14
C ILE A 25 3.41 14.13 -1.09
N GLN A 26 2.47 14.94 -0.59
CA GLN A 26 1.46 15.56 -1.46
C GLN A 26 2.09 16.47 -2.51
N ASN A 27 3.05 17.32 -2.12
CA ASN A 27 3.76 18.18 -3.04
C ASN A 27 4.54 17.38 -4.09
N HIS A 28 5.21 16.30 -3.67
CA HIS A 28 5.93 15.42 -4.61
C HIS A 28 4.99 14.75 -5.63
N LEU A 29 3.84 14.24 -5.19
CA LEU A 29 2.87 13.62 -6.09
C LEU A 29 2.27 14.64 -7.08
N GLU A 30 2.04 15.88 -6.64
CA GLU A 30 1.56 16.96 -7.51
C GLU A 30 2.60 17.39 -8.54
N GLN A 31 3.87 17.53 -8.13
CA GLN A 31 4.97 17.79 -9.05
C GLN A 31 5.08 16.67 -10.10
N LEU A 32 5.09 15.40 -9.66
CA LEU A 32 5.13 14.26 -10.56
C LEU A 32 3.94 14.26 -11.54
N LEU A 33 2.75 14.57 -11.05
CA LEU A 33 1.54 14.66 -11.86
C LEU A 33 1.67 15.73 -12.96
N HIS A 34 2.10 16.94 -12.61
CA HIS A 34 2.11 18.08 -13.52
C HIS A 34 3.36 18.16 -14.40
N GLU A 35 4.49 17.61 -13.97
CA GLU A 35 5.75 17.69 -14.73
C GLU A 35 5.95 16.46 -15.62
N VAL A 36 5.51 15.28 -15.17
CA VAL A 36 5.82 14.00 -15.83
C VAL A 36 4.58 13.35 -16.43
N ILE A 37 3.52 13.17 -15.63
CA ILE A 37 2.38 12.33 -16.05
C ILE A 37 1.46 13.11 -17.01
N LEU A 38 1.13 14.37 -16.71
CA LEU A 38 0.19 15.20 -17.46
C LEU A 38 0.71 16.65 -17.67
N PRO A 39 1.86 16.82 -18.34
CA PRO A 39 2.42 18.15 -18.60
C PRO A 39 1.47 19.05 -19.38
N GLY A 40 1.37 20.31 -18.95
CA GLY A 40 0.55 21.35 -19.61
C GLY A 40 -0.96 21.16 -19.48
N ARG A 41 -1.44 20.18 -18.70
CA ARG A 41 -2.88 19.97 -18.46
C ARG A 41 -3.26 20.44 -17.07
N ASN A 42 -4.30 21.27 -17.01
CA ASN A 42 -4.93 21.63 -15.75
C ASN A 42 -5.90 20.51 -15.34
N VAL A 43 -5.59 19.82 -14.24
CA VAL A 43 -6.37 18.70 -13.71
C VAL A 43 -6.76 18.96 -12.26
N ARG A 44 -7.98 18.59 -11.90
CA ARG A 44 -8.47 18.67 -10.53
C ARG A 44 -8.17 17.37 -9.80
N ILE A 45 -7.59 17.47 -8.61
CA ILE A 45 -7.48 16.34 -7.69
C ILE A 45 -8.82 16.20 -6.97
N ASP A 46 -9.54 15.13 -7.29
CA ASP A 46 -10.90 14.88 -6.79
C ASP A 46 -10.90 14.41 -5.34
N TYR A 47 -9.92 13.59 -4.97
CA TYR A 47 -9.83 12.99 -3.64
C TYR A 47 -8.39 12.67 -3.25
N ARG A 48 -8.10 12.72 -1.95
CA ARG A 48 -6.80 12.35 -1.36
C ARG A 48 -7.04 11.46 -0.16
N TRP A 49 -6.19 10.45 -0.01
CA TRP A 49 -6.26 9.51 1.10
C TRP A 49 -4.89 8.91 1.39
N SER A 50 -4.78 8.28 2.55
CA SER A 50 -3.60 7.55 2.99
C SER A 50 -4.02 6.14 3.43
N GLY A 51 -3.19 5.15 3.15
CA GLY A 51 -3.35 3.79 3.65
C GLY A 51 -2.16 3.38 4.50
N VAL A 52 -2.43 2.79 5.66
CA VAL A 52 -1.40 2.13 6.48
C VAL A 52 -1.02 0.82 5.79
N MET A 53 0.27 0.55 5.70
CA MET A 53 0.79 -0.65 5.07
C MET A 53 1.73 -1.36 6.03
N ALA A 54 1.64 -2.69 6.09
CA ALA A 54 2.56 -3.53 6.85
C ALA A 54 3.75 -3.94 5.97
N PHE A 55 4.95 -3.63 6.44
CA PHE A 55 6.23 -4.01 5.83
C PHE A 55 7.05 -4.85 6.80
N GLY A 56 7.94 -5.69 6.25
CA GLY A 56 9.00 -6.34 7.02
C GLY A 56 10.17 -6.70 6.14
N ALA A 57 11.16 -7.40 6.71
CA ALA A 57 12.40 -7.73 6.02
C ALA A 57 12.20 -8.68 4.83
N ASP A 58 11.31 -9.67 4.96
CA ASP A 58 11.01 -10.58 3.85
C ASP A 58 9.95 -10.00 2.93
N LEU A 59 10.16 -10.17 1.63
CA LEU A 59 9.25 -9.72 0.59
C LEU A 59 7.97 -10.56 0.51
N GLU A 60 8.06 -11.84 0.87
CA GLU A 60 6.92 -12.77 0.82
C GLU A 60 5.86 -12.41 1.88
N PRO A 61 4.57 -12.36 1.51
CA PRO A 61 3.47 -12.20 2.46
C PRO A 61 3.44 -13.34 3.48
N ILE A 62 2.98 -13.04 4.68
CA ILE A 62 2.72 -14.05 5.71
C ILE A 62 1.37 -14.67 5.42
N VAL A 63 1.32 -15.98 5.20
CA VAL A 63 0.10 -16.75 4.93
C VAL A 63 0.11 -18.04 5.74
N GLU A 64 -0.54 -18.03 6.91
CA GLU A 64 -0.44 -19.12 7.89
C GLU A 64 -1.62 -19.16 8.87
N PRO A 65 -1.87 -20.30 9.56
CA PRO A 65 -2.77 -20.37 10.71
C PRO A 65 -2.19 -19.58 11.90
N LEU A 66 -3.02 -18.75 12.54
CA LEU A 66 -2.62 -17.94 13.70
C LEU A 66 -3.19 -18.48 15.01
N ALA A 67 -4.38 -19.09 14.96
CA ALA A 67 -5.07 -19.73 16.08
C ALA A 67 -6.16 -20.69 15.56
N PRO A 68 -6.83 -21.48 16.41
CA PRO A 68 -7.95 -22.31 15.97
C PRO A 68 -9.02 -21.50 15.23
N GLY A 69 -9.22 -21.80 13.96
CA GLY A 69 -10.17 -21.09 13.09
C GLY A 69 -9.74 -19.69 12.65
N ILE A 70 -8.51 -19.26 12.95
CA ILE A 70 -7.97 -17.94 12.56
C ILE A 70 -6.78 -18.12 11.62
N PHE A 71 -6.88 -17.53 10.43
CA PHE A 71 -5.86 -17.58 9.39
C PHE A 71 -5.43 -16.16 9.01
N GLY A 72 -4.12 -15.96 8.85
CA GLY A 72 -3.52 -14.69 8.50
C GLY A 72 -3.12 -14.61 7.03
N ALA A 73 -3.38 -13.46 6.42
CA ALA A 73 -2.81 -13.04 5.14
C ALA A 73 -2.29 -11.61 5.31
N LEU A 74 -1.03 -11.47 5.72
CA LEU A 74 -0.47 -10.24 6.28
C LEU A 74 0.82 -9.83 5.57
N ARG A 75 1.28 -8.60 5.83
CA ARG A 75 2.60 -8.08 5.39
C ARG A 75 2.84 -8.23 3.88
N CYS A 76 1.90 -7.76 3.07
CA CYS A 76 2.04 -7.84 1.61
C CYS A 76 3.06 -6.83 1.03
N ASN A 77 3.83 -6.10 1.86
CA ASN A 77 4.88 -5.17 1.45
C ASN A 77 4.46 -4.18 0.33
N GLY A 78 3.23 -3.68 0.38
CA GLY A 78 2.68 -2.77 -0.65
C GLY A 78 2.19 -3.45 -1.94
N MET A 79 2.35 -4.77 -2.08
CA MET A 79 1.94 -5.55 -3.26
C MET A 79 0.57 -6.25 -3.08
N GLY A 80 -0.19 -5.92 -2.04
CA GLY A 80 -1.42 -6.62 -1.67
C GLY A 80 -2.48 -6.68 -2.78
N VAL A 81 -2.59 -5.64 -3.61
CA VAL A 81 -3.53 -5.63 -4.75
C VAL A 81 -3.15 -6.67 -5.80
N ALA A 82 -1.86 -6.80 -6.12
CA ALA A 82 -1.39 -7.75 -7.11
C ALA A 82 -1.44 -9.19 -6.59
N LEU A 83 -1.12 -9.41 -5.32
CA LEU A 83 -1.04 -10.74 -4.73
C LEU A 83 -2.37 -11.26 -4.18
N GLY A 84 -3.38 -10.40 -4.03
CA GLY A 84 -4.59 -10.68 -3.26
C GLY A 84 -5.33 -11.96 -3.64
N ALA A 85 -5.55 -12.19 -4.94
CA ALA A 85 -6.25 -13.39 -5.41
C ALA A 85 -5.47 -14.68 -5.09
N GLY A 86 -4.15 -14.66 -5.29
CA GLY A 86 -3.29 -15.81 -5.02
C GLY A 86 -3.17 -16.13 -3.54
N ILE A 87 -3.00 -15.10 -2.70
CA ILE A 87 -2.97 -15.27 -1.24
C ILE A 87 -4.33 -15.76 -0.74
N GLY A 88 -5.44 -15.22 -1.26
CA GLY A 88 -6.79 -15.67 -0.92
C GLY A 88 -7.01 -17.15 -1.20
N LYS A 89 -6.54 -17.66 -2.35
CA LYS A 89 -6.56 -19.10 -2.66
C LYS A 89 -5.76 -19.91 -1.64
N ARG A 90 -4.54 -19.47 -1.31
CA ARG A 90 -3.68 -20.15 -0.31
C ARG A 90 -4.34 -20.22 1.06
N VAL A 91 -4.99 -19.15 1.51
CA VAL A 91 -5.75 -19.15 2.77
C VAL A 91 -6.91 -20.14 2.71
N ALA A 92 -7.68 -20.15 1.61
CA ALA A 92 -8.79 -21.10 1.45
C ALA A 92 -8.31 -22.56 1.47
N GLU A 93 -7.16 -22.86 0.87
CA GLU A 93 -6.54 -24.20 0.92
C GLU A 93 -6.11 -24.57 2.36
N LEU A 94 -5.53 -23.64 3.11
CA LEU A 94 -5.20 -23.85 4.53
C LEU A 94 -6.43 -24.09 5.41
N MET A 95 -7.58 -23.49 5.07
CA MET A 95 -8.83 -23.68 5.81
C MET A 95 -9.52 -25.01 5.53
N ALA A 96 -9.23 -25.64 4.40
CA ALA A 96 -9.86 -26.88 3.96
C ALA A 96 -9.11 -28.15 4.37
N GLY A 97 -7.86 -28.01 4.85
CA GLY A 97 -7.04 -29.09 5.42
C GLY A 97 -7.21 -29.20 6.91
#